data_AF-A0AAD6CG40-F1
#
_entry.id   AF-A0AAD6CG40-F1
#
_cell.length_a   1.000
_cell.length_b   1.000
_cell.length_c   1.000
_cell.angle_alpha   90.00
_cell.angle_beta   90.00
_cell.angle_gamma   90.00
#
_symmetry.space_group_name_H-M   'P 1'
#
loop_
_entity.id
_entity.type
_entity.pdbx_description
1 polymer ?
#
loop_
_entity_poly.entity_id
_entity_poly.type
_entity_poly.pdbx_seq_one_letter_code
_entity_poly.pdbx_strand_id
1 'polypeptide(L)'
;MSLQCPSLFENIEDLRWPLIESAIKSDLLSKPLGSHEALHFFLNELSNETTRPLIKLAIINAFKSPSLRQEIEVKWNLSPNYGCAKQRQHMMDKGAPYDLASWCIENCPQCFNLLLDHQTVQPASFCQNGYSFFWLAVRSGKNDLMQRIVSLMDPKDLLHPFSMREPEEDQYTIFQASTWNRKWFQVCWARLRSCQDNGLTSLGPRETGHICLFADVGLANELLDSGLDLGKPHPENASPGWLEIVGRKDPEPLLNWFLSRGHQPPEKLLTYAATHNCIHAASWIMHHSASRQDWRVAALVAAESADSRSSDMLAVILQSPAARWKEDQTLSEDILIKIVNGVCEKTEESGAFFSDASRKRFAEMEDVAVQKIEALGKVVGNVEVVGTKVKAENAGLSRLVTALESMNLHC
;
A
#
# COMPACT_ATOMS: atom_id res chain seq x y z
N MET A 1 -43.13 -5.36 -5.80
CA MET A 1 -43.78 -6.60 -6.29
C MET A 1 -43.28 -7.74 -5.44
N SER A 2 -44.15 -8.65 -5.04
CA SER A 2 -43.76 -9.92 -4.39
C SER A 2 -43.09 -10.85 -5.39
N LEU A 3 -42.13 -11.66 -4.95
CA LEU A 3 -41.48 -12.69 -5.75
C LEU A 3 -42.51 -13.76 -6.18
N GLN A 4 -42.39 -14.28 -7.40
CA GLN A 4 -43.24 -15.35 -7.93
C GLN A 4 -42.79 -16.74 -7.42
N CYS A 5 -41.49 -16.92 -7.23
CA CYS A 5 -40.88 -18.21 -6.89
C CYS A 5 -41.37 -18.84 -5.57
N PRO A 6 -41.61 -18.10 -4.46
CA PRO A 6 -42.11 -18.70 -3.23
C PRO A 6 -43.40 -19.52 -3.45
N SER A 7 -44.39 -18.96 -4.15
CA SER A 7 -45.66 -19.65 -4.43
C SER A 7 -45.52 -20.74 -5.50
N LEU A 8 -44.63 -20.57 -6.48
CA LEU A 8 -44.37 -21.60 -7.50
C LEU A 8 -43.65 -22.82 -6.93
N PHE A 9 -42.77 -22.62 -5.96
CA PHE A 9 -41.99 -23.69 -5.33
C PHE A 9 -42.83 -24.64 -4.47
N GLU A 10 -44.00 -24.21 -3.98
CA GLU A 10 -44.95 -25.09 -3.27
C GLU A 10 -45.42 -26.25 -4.15
N ASN A 11 -45.63 -25.99 -5.46
CA ASN A 11 -46.17 -26.94 -6.45
C ASN A 11 -45.15 -27.28 -7.56
N ILE A 12 -43.85 -27.26 -7.24
CA ILE A 12 -42.77 -27.39 -8.23
C ILE A 12 -42.82 -28.70 -9.04
N GLU A 13 -43.37 -29.78 -8.48
CA GLU A 13 -43.45 -31.11 -9.11
C GLU A 13 -44.41 -31.15 -10.31
N ASP A 14 -45.41 -30.26 -10.32
CA ASP A 14 -46.41 -30.17 -11.38
C ASP A 14 -46.00 -29.20 -12.51
N LEU A 15 -44.86 -28.51 -12.34
CA LEU A 15 -44.40 -27.48 -13.25
C LEU A 15 -43.36 -27.99 -14.25
N ARG A 16 -43.45 -27.52 -15.49
CA ARG A 16 -42.43 -27.79 -16.51
C ARG A 16 -41.19 -26.94 -16.25
N TRP A 17 -40.00 -27.54 -16.42
CA TRP A 17 -38.71 -26.88 -16.24
C TRP A 17 -38.56 -25.48 -16.86
N PRO A 18 -39.00 -25.22 -18.12
CA PRO A 18 -38.88 -23.89 -18.72
C PRO A 18 -39.67 -22.80 -17.98
N LEU A 19 -40.81 -23.16 -17.36
CA LEU A 19 -41.63 -22.21 -16.59
C LEU A 19 -40.92 -21.82 -15.29
N ILE A 20 -40.32 -22.81 -14.61
CA ILE A 20 -39.56 -22.58 -13.37
C ILE A 20 -38.35 -21.70 -13.66
N GLU A 21 -37.59 -22.01 -14.72
CA GLU A 21 -36.44 -21.21 -15.14
C GLU A 21 -36.86 -19.78 -15.50
N SER A 22 -37.96 -19.61 -16.24
CA SER A 22 -38.50 -18.28 -16.58
C SER A 22 -38.90 -17.47 -15.34
N ALA A 23 -39.51 -18.11 -14.33
CA ALA A 23 -39.91 -17.45 -13.10
C ALA A 23 -38.71 -16.97 -12.29
N ILE A 24 -37.69 -17.82 -12.13
CA ILE A 24 -36.45 -17.48 -11.41
C ILE A 24 -35.75 -16.29 -12.09
N LYS A 25 -35.63 -16.32 -13.43
CA LYS A 25 -35.07 -15.20 -14.21
C LYS A 25 -35.89 -13.93 -14.03
N SER A 26 -37.22 -14.04 -14.12
CA SER A 26 -38.14 -12.92 -13.98
C SER A 26 -38.03 -12.27 -12.60
N ASP A 27 -37.96 -13.06 -11.53
CA ASP A 27 -37.79 -12.55 -10.16
C ASP A 27 -36.45 -11.85 -9.98
N LEU A 28 -35.36 -12.43 -10.48
CA LEU A 28 -34.02 -11.82 -10.40
C LEU A 28 -33.96 -10.49 -11.16
N LEU A 29 -34.69 -10.38 -12.28
CA LEU A 29 -34.73 -9.21 -13.16
C LEU A 29 -35.96 -8.32 -12.92
N SER A 30 -36.67 -8.51 -11.81
CA SER A 30 -37.93 -7.83 -11.50
C SER A 30 -37.77 -6.34 -11.19
N LYS A 31 -36.55 -5.88 -10.90
CA LYS A 31 -36.19 -4.48 -10.67
C LYS A 31 -35.18 -4.03 -11.73
N PRO A 32 -35.16 -2.74 -12.10
CA PRO A 32 -34.08 -2.18 -12.92
C PRO A 32 -32.73 -2.56 -12.30
N LEU A 33 -31.81 -3.05 -13.13
CA LEU A 33 -30.47 -3.48 -12.70
C LEU A 33 -30.40 -4.65 -11.71
N GLY A 34 -31.52 -5.36 -11.49
CA GLY A 34 -31.61 -6.59 -10.71
C GLY A 34 -32.22 -6.43 -9.31
N SER A 35 -32.75 -7.53 -8.78
CA SER A 35 -33.41 -7.58 -7.47
C SER A 35 -32.56 -8.30 -6.42
N HIS A 36 -31.99 -7.54 -5.47
CA HIS A 36 -31.25 -8.11 -4.34
C HIS A 36 -32.13 -9.02 -3.47
N GLU A 37 -33.39 -8.65 -3.28
CA GLU A 37 -34.37 -9.44 -2.53
C GLU A 37 -34.57 -10.83 -3.14
N ALA A 38 -34.68 -10.91 -4.47
CA ALA A 38 -34.77 -12.19 -5.18
C ALA A 38 -33.48 -13.00 -5.04
N LEU A 39 -32.32 -12.36 -5.27
CA LEU A 39 -31.02 -13.02 -5.18
C LEU A 39 -30.76 -13.58 -3.78
N HIS A 40 -31.09 -12.80 -2.74
CA HIS A 40 -30.94 -13.19 -1.35
C HIS A 40 -31.93 -14.30 -0.95
N PHE A 41 -33.16 -14.28 -1.47
CA PHE A 41 -34.10 -15.38 -1.32
C PHE A 41 -33.52 -16.68 -1.91
N PHE A 42 -33.00 -16.65 -3.14
CA PHE A 42 -32.41 -17.84 -3.77
C PHE A 42 -31.16 -18.35 -3.02
N LEU A 43 -30.34 -17.45 -2.48
CA LEU A 43 -29.21 -17.82 -1.61
C LEU A 43 -29.69 -18.57 -0.36
N ASN A 44 -30.75 -18.08 0.29
CA ASN A 44 -31.31 -18.70 1.49
C ASN A 44 -31.89 -20.09 1.18
N GLU A 45 -32.61 -20.24 0.08
CA GLU A 45 -33.13 -21.54 -0.36
C GLU A 45 -32.02 -22.56 -0.67
N LEU A 46 -30.92 -22.12 -1.28
CA LEU A 46 -29.78 -23.01 -1.53
C LEU A 46 -29.07 -23.42 -0.23
N SER A 47 -28.97 -22.50 0.73
CA SER A 47 -28.27 -22.72 2.01
C SER A 47 -29.10 -23.51 3.02
N ASN A 48 -30.42 -23.48 2.92
CA ASN A 48 -31.33 -24.14 3.86
C ASN A 48 -31.34 -25.67 3.63
N GLU A 49 -31.00 -26.46 4.66
CA GLU A 49 -30.97 -27.93 4.61
C GLU A 49 -32.35 -28.55 4.35
N THR A 50 -33.43 -27.86 4.75
CA THR A 50 -34.81 -28.34 4.60
C THR A 50 -35.43 -28.04 3.25
N THR A 51 -34.80 -27.18 2.42
CA THR A 51 -35.30 -26.86 1.09
C THR A 51 -35.26 -28.09 0.20
N ARG A 52 -36.38 -28.36 -0.49
CA ARG A 52 -36.54 -29.55 -1.35
C ARG A 52 -35.43 -29.60 -2.41
N PRO A 53 -34.81 -30.78 -2.66
CA PRO A 53 -33.72 -30.90 -3.64
C PRO A 53 -34.07 -30.40 -5.05
N LEU A 54 -35.31 -30.59 -5.50
CA LEU A 54 -35.78 -30.11 -6.81
C LEU A 54 -35.74 -28.58 -6.91
N ILE A 55 -36.06 -27.85 -5.84
CA ILE A 55 -35.98 -26.38 -5.80
C ILE A 55 -34.53 -25.94 -5.93
N LYS A 56 -33.61 -26.55 -5.17
CA LYS A 56 -32.17 -26.24 -5.27
C LYS A 56 -31.65 -26.49 -6.68
N LEU A 57 -32.01 -27.62 -7.28
CA LEU A 57 -31.63 -27.96 -8.65
C LEU A 57 -32.18 -26.94 -9.67
N ALA A 58 -33.42 -26.49 -9.49
CA ALA A 58 -34.03 -25.47 -10.34
C ALA A 58 -33.26 -24.14 -10.31
N ILE A 59 -32.93 -23.66 -9.10
CA ILE A 59 -32.16 -22.43 -8.90
C ILE A 59 -30.78 -22.59 -9.55
N ILE A 60 -30.06 -23.66 -9.26
CA ILE A 60 -28.72 -23.89 -9.82
C ILE A 60 -28.76 -23.92 -11.36
N ASN A 61 -29.73 -24.60 -11.96
CA ASN A 61 -29.85 -24.69 -13.41
C ASN A 61 -30.18 -23.34 -14.05
N ALA A 62 -31.09 -22.56 -13.44
CA ALA A 62 -31.42 -21.22 -13.92
C ALA A 62 -30.21 -20.28 -13.85
N PHE A 63 -29.44 -20.31 -12.74
CA PHE A 63 -28.26 -19.47 -12.55
C PHE A 63 -27.09 -19.82 -13.49
N LYS A 64 -26.96 -21.11 -13.85
CA LYS A 64 -25.98 -21.58 -14.84
C LYS A 64 -26.42 -21.38 -16.29
N SER A 65 -27.65 -20.93 -16.53
CA SER A 65 -28.20 -20.78 -17.88
C SER A 65 -27.46 -19.68 -18.67
N PRO A 66 -26.93 -19.98 -19.87
CA PRO A 66 -26.28 -18.97 -20.72
C PRO A 66 -27.22 -17.82 -21.09
N SER A 67 -28.52 -18.11 -21.22
CA SER A 67 -29.53 -17.10 -21.54
C SER A 67 -29.71 -16.08 -20.42
N LEU A 68 -29.68 -16.50 -19.14
CA LEU A 68 -29.73 -15.57 -18.02
C LEU A 68 -28.47 -14.69 -18.00
N ARG A 69 -27.30 -15.28 -18.22
CA ARG A 69 -26.04 -14.52 -18.30
C ARG A 69 -26.11 -13.41 -19.36
N GLN A 70 -26.57 -13.74 -20.57
CA GLN A 70 -26.74 -12.75 -21.65
C GLN A 70 -27.75 -11.66 -21.30
N GLU A 71 -28.90 -12.05 -20.71
CA GLU A 71 -29.89 -11.07 -20.26
C GLU A 71 -29.34 -10.14 -19.18
N ILE A 72 -28.54 -10.66 -18.24
CA ILE A 72 -27.86 -9.87 -17.22
C ILE A 72 -26.87 -8.91 -17.86
N GLU A 73 -26.00 -9.37 -18.76
CA GLU A 73 -25.02 -8.50 -19.43
C GLU A 73 -25.68 -7.31 -20.13
N VAL A 74 -26.85 -7.53 -20.75
CA VAL A 74 -27.62 -6.46 -21.40
C VAL A 74 -28.36 -5.59 -20.36
N LYS A 75 -29.18 -6.19 -19.49
CA LYS A 75 -30.05 -5.43 -18.58
C LYS A 75 -29.30 -4.72 -17.48
N TRP A 76 -28.12 -5.20 -17.11
CA TRP A 76 -27.26 -4.59 -16.08
C TRP A 76 -26.15 -3.73 -16.69
N ASN A 77 -26.11 -3.59 -18.03
CA ASN A 77 -25.05 -2.88 -18.75
C ASN A 77 -23.64 -3.37 -18.37
N LEU A 78 -23.51 -4.68 -18.12
CA LEU A 78 -22.26 -5.30 -17.71
C LEU A 78 -21.44 -5.65 -18.95
N SER A 79 -20.17 -5.26 -18.95
CA SER A 79 -19.21 -5.71 -19.97
C SER A 79 -18.47 -6.92 -19.43
N PRO A 80 -18.48 -8.09 -20.10
CA PRO A 80 -17.96 -9.33 -19.53
C PRO A 80 -16.43 -9.37 -19.37
N ASN A 81 -15.70 -8.51 -20.08
CA ASN A 81 -14.25 -8.39 -20.01
C ASN A 81 -13.78 -7.01 -20.50
N TYR A 82 -12.47 -6.76 -20.40
CA TYR A 82 -11.84 -5.51 -20.83
C TYR A 82 -12.07 -5.19 -22.32
N GLY A 83 -12.00 -6.17 -23.22
CA GLY A 83 -12.21 -5.94 -24.65
C GLY A 83 -13.60 -5.38 -24.96
N CYS A 84 -14.64 -5.96 -24.36
CA CYS A 84 -16.01 -5.46 -24.46
C CYS A 84 -16.16 -4.09 -23.78
N ALA A 85 -15.56 -3.91 -22.60
CA ALA A 85 -15.59 -2.65 -21.86
C ALA A 85 -14.97 -1.51 -22.68
N LYS A 86 -13.84 -1.77 -23.35
CA LYS A 86 -13.16 -0.83 -24.25
C LYS A 86 -13.99 -0.42 -25.45
N GLN A 87 -14.64 -1.37 -26.11
CA GLN A 87 -15.55 -1.06 -27.23
C GLN A 87 -16.73 -0.17 -26.80
N ARG A 88 -17.17 -0.34 -25.55
CA ARG A 88 -18.30 0.39 -24.96
C ARG A 88 -17.89 1.59 -24.11
N GLN A 89 -16.62 1.99 -24.12
CA GLN A 89 -16.10 3.04 -23.23
C GLN A 89 -16.87 4.36 -23.34
N HIS A 90 -17.25 4.74 -24.56
CA HIS A 90 -18.04 5.95 -24.84
C HIS A 90 -19.46 5.94 -24.24
N MET A 91 -19.96 4.78 -23.80
CA MET A 91 -21.26 4.62 -23.15
C MET A 91 -21.15 4.52 -21.62
N MET A 92 -19.93 4.54 -21.08
CA MET A 92 -19.71 4.48 -19.64
C MET A 92 -19.98 5.83 -18.99
N ASP A 93 -20.62 5.79 -17.83
CA ASP A 93 -21.01 6.99 -17.10
C ASP A 93 -20.55 6.90 -15.64
N LYS A 94 -19.73 7.88 -15.23
CA LYS A 94 -19.20 7.98 -13.86
C LYS A 94 -20.32 8.07 -12.81
N GLY A 95 -21.48 8.61 -13.18
CA GLY A 95 -22.68 8.72 -12.35
C GLY A 95 -23.65 7.54 -12.45
N ALA A 96 -23.33 6.51 -13.26
CA ALA A 96 -24.23 5.38 -13.44
C ALA A 96 -24.51 4.66 -12.09
N PRO A 97 -25.78 4.31 -11.80
CA PRO A 97 -26.12 3.49 -10.65
C PRO A 97 -25.47 2.11 -10.75
N TYR A 98 -25.24 1.49 -9.60
CA TYR A 98 -24.70 0.14 -9.57
C TYR A 98 -25.71 -0.89 -10.04
N ASP A 99 -25.23 -1.80 -10.88
CA ASP A 99 -25.91 -3.07 -11.09
C ASP A 99 -25.91 -3.95 -9.83
N LEU A 100 -26.77 -4.96 -9.81
CA LEU A 100 -26.90 -5.85 -8.67
C LEU A 100 -25.56 -6.52 -8.28
N ALA A 101 -24.74 -6.94 -9.24
CA ALA A 101 -23.45 -7.56 -8.91
C ALA A 101 -22.50 -6.54 -8.28
N SER A 102 -22.34 -5.36 -8.89
CA SER A 102 -21.53 -4.27 -8.34
C SER A 102 -21.99 -3.83 -6.95
N TRP A 103 -23.30 -3.72 -6.75
CA TRP A 103 -23.89 -3.37 -5.45
C TRP A 103 -23.62 -4.45 -4.40
N CYS A 104 -23.74 -5.73 -4.78
CA CYS A 104 -23.48 -6.85 -3.87
C CYS A 104 -22.00 -6.96 -3.47
N ILE A 105 -21.04 -6.55 -4.31
CA ILE A 105 -19.62 -6.48 -3.90
C ILE A 105 -19.47 -5.62 -2.65
N GLU A 106 -20.12 -4.45 -2.62
CA GLU A 106 -19.98 -3.52 -1.48
C GLU A 106 -20.85 -3.96 -0.28
N ASN A 107 -22.09 -4.40 -0.55
CA ASN A 107 -23.15 -4.49 0.47
C ASN A 107 -23.55 -5.92 0.87
N CYS A 108 -23.37 -6.91 0.00
CA CYS A 108 -23.73 -8.30 0.28
C CYS A 108 -22.81 -9.31 -0.45
N PRO A 109 -21.57 -9.51 0.03
CA PRO A 109 -20.60 -10.38 -0.64
C PRO A 109 -21.06 -11.83 -0.82
N GLN A 110 -21.93 -12.34 0.05
CA GLN A 110 -22.51 -13.68 -0.07
C GLN A 110 -23.39 -13.82 -1.32
N CYS A 111 -24.23 -12.83 -1.60
CA CYS A 111 -25.03 -12.78 -2.83
C CYS A 111 -24.14 -12.67 -4.08
N PHE A 112 -23.07 -11.88 -4.03
CA PHE A 112 -22.12 -11.81 -5.14
C PHE A 112 -21.38 -13.13 -5.36
N ASN A 113 -20.98 -13.83 -4.28
CA ASN A 113 -20.38 -15.16 -4.37
C ASN A 113 -21.31 -16.17 -5.05
N LEU A 114 -22.63 -16.11 -4.78
CA LEU A 114 -23.60 -16.96 -5.49
C LEU A 114 -23.58 -16.72 -7.00
N LEU A 115 -23.49 -15.46 -7.44
CA LEU A 115 -23.38 -15.11 -8.86
C LEU A 115 -22.08 -15.65 -9.47
N LEU A 116 -20.96 -15.61 -8.73
CA LEU A 116 -19.68 -16.18 -9.18
C LEU A 116 -19.71 -17.72 -9.23
N ASP A 117 -20.26 -18.37 -8.22
CA ASP A 117 -20.27 -19.84 -8.08
C ASP A 117 -21.07 -20.54 -9.17
N HIS A 118 -22.06 -19.85 -9.71
CA HIS A 118 -22.85 -20.33 -10.83
C HIS A 118 -22.46 -19.71 -12.17
N GLN A 119 -21.35 -18.95 -12.20
CA GLN A 119 -20.85 -18.26 -13.38
C GLN A 119 -21.92 -17.39 -14.05
N THR A 120 -22.83 -16.83 -13.24
CA THR A 120 -23.89 -15.93 -13.72
C THR A 120 -23.29 -14.60 -14.15
N VAL A 121 -22.16 -14.21 -13.57
CA VAL A 121 -21.32 -13.08 -13.99
C VAL A 121 -19.88 -13.54 -14.20
N GLN A 122 -19.13 -12.84 -15.06
CA GLN A 122 -17.71 -13.08 -15.24
C GLN A 122 -16.89 -12.34 -14.16
N PRO A 123 -15.81 -12.92 -13.62
CA PRO A 123 -14.99 -12.24 -12.63
C PRO A 123 -14.28 -11.01 -13.21
N ALA A 124 -13.91 -11.05 -14.49
CA ALA A 124 -13.26 -9.96 -15.23
C ALA A 124 -14.23 -8.86 -15.73
N SER A 125 -15.49 -8.89 -15.29
CA SER A 125 -16.50 -7.93 -15.74
C SER A 125 -16.24 -6.51 -15.27
N PHE A 126 -16.74 -5.57 -16.07
CA PHE A 126 -16.79 -4.14 -15.80
C PHE A 126 -18.25 -3.70 -15.74
N CYS A 127 -18.58 -2.89 -14.74
CA CYS A 127 -19.89 -2.26 -14.67
C CYS A 127 -19.95 -0.98 -15.50
N GLN A 128 -21.17 -0.46 -15.67
CA GLN A 128 -21.43 0.72 -16.50
C GLN A 128 -20.63 1.96 -16.06
N ASN A 129 -20.23 2.02 -14.80
CA ASN A 129 -19.44 3.11 -14.28
C ASN A 129 -17.95 3.02 -14.65
N GLY A 130 -17.52 1.95 -15.32
CA GLY A 130 -16.16 1.76 -15.83
C GLY A 130 -15.19 1.04 -14.89
N TYR A 131 -15.60 0.59 -13.71
CA TYR A 131 -14.74 -0.19 -12.83
C TYR A 131 -14.87 -1.69 -13.05
N SER A 132 -13.74 -2.39 -12.99
CA SER A 132 -13.71 -3.85 -12.88
C SER A 132 -14.20 -4.32 -11.51
N PHE A 133 -14.72 -5.54 -11.43
CA PHE A 133 -15.07 -6.15 -10.15
C PHE A 133 -13.88 -6.29 -9.19
N PHE A 134 -12.66 -6.49 -9.72
CA PHE A 134 -11.42 -6.43 -8.92
C PHE A 134 -11.32 -5.09 -8.18
N TRP A 135 -11.43 -3.97 -8.92
CA TRP A 135 -11.29 -2.65 -8.33
C TRP A 135 -12.42 -2.30 -7.37
N LEU A 136 -13.66 -2.70 -7.68
CA LEU A 136 -14.79 -2.55 -6.76
C LEU A 136 -14.58 -3.30 -5.44
N ALA A 137 -14.02 -4.52 -5.48
CA ALA A 137 -13.71 -5.26 -4.26
C ALA A 137 -12.58 -4.60 -3.46
N VAL A 138 -11.52 -4.13 -4.13
CA VAL A 138 -10.39 -3.41 -3.51
C VAL A 138 -10.86 -2.13 -2.82
N ARG A 139 -11.54 -1.23 -3.54
CA ARG A 139 -11.98 0.07 -3.01
C ARG A 139 -12.96 -0.07 -1.84
N SER A 140 -13.68 -1.18 -1.79
CA SER A 140 -14.67 -1.49 -0.74
C SER A 140 -14.08 -2.25 0.45
N GLY A 141 -12.75 -2.44 0.47
CA GLY A 141 -12.04 -3.15 1.54
C GLY A 141 -12.35 -4.64 1.62
N LYS A 142 -12.93 -5.25 0.58
CA LYS A 142 -13.35 -6.66 0.56
C LYS A 142 -12.21 -7.56 0.06
N ASN A 143 -11.12 -7.62 0.82
CA ASN A 143 -9.90 -8.33 0.40
C ASN A 143 -10.12 -9.82 0.10
N ASP A 144 -10.91 -10.54 0.89
CA ASP A 144 -11.19 -11.96 0.65
C ASP A 144 -11.97 -12.16 -0.66
N LEU A 145 -12.88 -11.23 -0.96
CA LEU A 145 -13.64 -11.27 -2.20
C LEU A 145 -12.77 -10.91 -3.40
N MET A 146 -11.89 -9.91 -3.27
CA MET A 146 -10.90 -9.58 -4.29
C MET A 146 -10.04 -10.81 -4.61
N GLN A 147 -9.53 -11.52 -3.59
CA GLN A 147 -8.72 -12.71 -3.77
C GLN A 147 -9.49 -13.80 -4.53
N ARG A 148 -10.76 -14.01 -4.17
CA ARG A 148 -11.63 -14.96 -4.87
C ARG A 148 -11.85 -14.57 -6.33
N ILE A 149 -12.15 -13.30 -6.61
CA ILE A 149 -12.33 -12.80 -7.97
C ILE A 149 -11.06 -13.08 -8.80
N VAL A 150 -9.88 -12.69 -8.32
CA VAL A 150 -8.60 -12.92 -9.02
C VAL A 150 -8.31 -14.40 -9.23
N SER A 151 -8.65 -15.26 -8.26
CA SER A 151 -8.46 -16.71 -8.39
C SER A 151 -9.29 -17.34 -9.52
N LEU A 152 -10.42 -16.72 -9.86
CA LEU A 152 -11.35 -17.17 -10.91
C LEU A 152 -11.11 -16.49 -12.26
N MET A 153 -10.33 -15.41 -12.33
CA MET A 153 -9.98 -14.74 -13.58
C MET A 153 -9.05 -15.59 -14.45
N ASP A 154 -9.19 -15.48 -15.77
CA ASP A 154 -8.14 -15.95 -16.67
C ASP A 154 -6.87 -15.12 -16.42
N PRO A 155 -5.67 -15.73 -16.39
CA PRO A 155 -4.43 -14.99 -16.11
C PRO A 155 -4.21 -13.77 -17.01
N LYS A 156 -4.57 -13.87 -18.30
CA LYS A 156 -4.48 -12.76 -19.26
C LYS A 156 -5.29 -11.53 -18.85
N ASP A 157 -6.41 -11.71 -18.13
CA ASP A 157 -7.28 -10.59 -17.74
C ASP A 157 -6.60 -9.72 -16.67
N LEU A 158 -5.65 -10.28 -15.90
CA LEU A 158 -4.86 -9.54 -14.93
C LEU A 158 -3.90 -8.54 -15.58
N LEU A 159 -3.62 -8.72 -16.87
CA LEU A 159 -2.75 -7.84 -17.67
C LEU A 159 -3.54 -6.75 -18.39
N HIS A 160 -4.83 -6.59 -18.07
CA HIS A 160 -5.66 -5.51 -18.60
C HIS A 160 -5.90 -4.41 -17.54
N PRO A 161 -6.12 -3.16 -17.98
CA PRO A 161 -6.48 -2.06 -17.10
C PRO A 161 -7.64 -2.41 -16.16
N PHE A 162 -7.52 -2.03 -14.89
CA PHE A 162 -8.59 -2.30 -13.91
C PHE A 162 -9.76 -1.31 -14.01
N SER A 163 -9.60 -0.21 -14.75
CA SER A 163 -10.54 0.90 -14.90
C SER A 163 -10.64 1.36 -16.35
N MET A 164 -11.83 1.82 -16.72
CA MET A 164 -12.15 2.43 -18.01
C MET A 164 -12.57 3.91 -17.90
N ARG A 165 -12.64 4.45 -16.66
CA ARG A 165 -13.18 5.79 -16.39
C ARG A 165 -12.35 6.91 -17.00
N GLU A 166 -11.04 6.81 -16.85
CA GLU A 166 -10.10 7.88 -17.12
C GLU A 166 -9.04 7.35 -18.10
N PRO A 167 -9.37 7.28 -19.41
CA PRO A 167 -8.50 6.66 -20.42
C PRO A 167 -7.11 7.27 -20.50
N GLU A 168 -6.94 8.51 -20.04
CA GLU A 168 -5.69 9.26 -20.11
C GLU A 168 -4.91 9.26 -18.78
N GLU A 169 -5.53 8.91 -17.64
CA GLU A 169 -4.92 9.08 -16.31
C GLU A 169 -4.70 7.75 -15.56
N ASP A 170 -5.54 6.72 -15.76
CA ASP A 170 -5.51 5.46 -15.00
C ASP A 170 -5.41 4.22 -15.92
N GLN A 171 -4.28 4.06 -16.60
CA GLN A 171 -4.03 2.90 -17.48
C GLN A 171 -3.40 1.69 -16.77
N TYR A 172 -3.24 1.73 -15.45
CA TYR A 172 -2.64 0.63 -14.70
C TYR A 172 -3.43 -0.66 -14.89
N THR A 173 -2.72 -1.72 -15.26
CA THR A 173 -3.27 -3.07 -15.28
C THR A 173 -3.62 -3.54 -13.87
N ILE A 174 -4.49 -4.54 -13.74
CA ILE A 174 -4.77 -5.19 -12.45
C ILE A 174 -3.46 -5.64 -11.79
N PHE A 175 -2.53 -6.21 -12.56
CA PHE A 175 -1.23 -6.63 -12.04
C PHE A 175 -0.34 -5.46 -11.58
N GLN A 176 -0.26 -4.36 -12.33
CA GLN A 176 0.49 -3.17 -11.90
C GLN A 176 -0.10 -2.57 -10.62
N ALA A 177 -1.43 -2.43 -10.55
CA ALA A 177 -2.13 -1.94 -9.36
C ALA A 177 -1.95 -2.86 -8.14
N SER A 178 -1.79 -4.17 -8.37
CA SER A 178 -1.55 -5.13 -7.31
C SER A 178 -0.26 -4.86 -6.53
N THR A 179 0.72 -4.17 -7.13
CA THR A 179 1.99 -3.80 -6.46
C THR A 179 1.80 -2.85 -5.29
N TRP A 180 0.66 -2.15 -5.20
CA TRP A 180 0.38 -1.24 -4.09
C TRP A 180 0.19 -1.96 -2.74
N ASN A 181 -0.02 -3.28 -2.77
CA ASN A 181 -0.24 -4.06 -1.56
C ASN A 181 0.33 -5.48 -1.69
N ARG A 182 1.10 -5.90 -0.69
CA ARG A 182 1.70 -7.25 -0.61
C ARG A 182 0.71 -8.38 -0.93
N LYS A 183 -0.49 -8.36 -0.33
CA LYS A 183 -1.47 -9.44 -0.50
C LYS A 183 -2.04 -9.46 -1.91
N TRP A 184 -2.33 -8.30 -2.48
CA TRP A 184 -2.87 -8.20 -3.84
C TRP A 184 -1.84 -8.71 -4.85
N PHE A 185 -0.59 -8.28 -4.70
CA PHE A 185 0.53 -8.73 -5.52
C PHE A 185 0.71 -10.25 -5.44
N GLN A 186 0.75 -10.82 -4.24
CA GLN A 186 0.93 -12.27 -4.06
C GLN A 186 -0.17 -13.09 -4.75
N VAL A 187 -1.43 -12.65 -4.66
CA VAL A 187 -2.55 -13.36 -5.31
C VAL A 187 -2.45 -13.27 -6.83
N CYS A 188 -2.15 -12.09 -7.38
CA CYS A 188 -1.99 -11.92 -8.83
C CYS A 188 -0.75 -12.67 -9.35
N TRP A 189 0.37 -12.56 -8.65
CA TRP A 189 1.63 -13.22 -9.00
C TRP A 189 1.51 -14.75 -8.99
N ALA A 190 0.81 -15.33 -8.01
CA ALA A 190 0.56 -16.77 -7.97
C ALA A 190 -0.18 -17.29 -9.22
N ARG A 191 -1.00 -16.44 -9.87
CA ARG A 191 -1.69 -16.76 -11.12
C ARG A 191 -0.81 -16.55 -12.35
N LEU A 192 0.10 -15.58 -12.31
CA LEU A 192 0.89 -15.15 -13.46
C LEU A 192 2.26 -15.82 -13.57
N ARG A 193 2.88 -16.27 -12.47
CA ARG A 193 4.28 -16.72 -12.43
C ARG A 193 4.66 -17.86 -13.38
N SER A 194 3.70 -18.72 -13.73
CA SER A 194 3.90 -19.82 -14.69
C SER A 194 3.51 -19.47 -16.12
N CYS A 195 3.04 -18.25 -16.38
CA CYS A 195 2.68 -17.79 -17.71
C CYS A 195 3.92 -17.31 -18.45
N GLN A 196 3.95 -17.52 -19.77
CA GLN A 196 5.02 -17.01 -20.63
C GLN A 196 5.00 -15.47 -20.66
N ASP A 197 3.80 -14.88 -20.77
CA ASP A 197 3.57 -13.46 -20.55
C ASP A 197 3.03 -13.27 -19.13
N ASN A 198 3.93 -13.01 -18.19
CA ASN A 198 3.64 -12.86 -16.77
C ASN A 198 3.50 -11.38 -16.35
N GLY A 199 3.56 -10.45 -17.31
CA GLY A 199 3.41 -9.01 -17.06
C GLY A 199 4.60 -8.31 -16.40
N LEU A 200 5.67 -9.02 -16.01
CA LEU A 200 6.81 -8.39 -15.31
C LEU A 200 7.50 -7.31 -16.16
N THR A 201 7.54 -7.47 -17.48
CA THR A 201 8.11 -6.48 -18.41
C THR A 201 7.33 -5.18 -18.48
N SER A 202 6.09 -5.16 -17.97
CA SER A 202 5.25 -3.96 -17.91
C SER A 202 5.42 -3.15 -16.62
N LEU A 203 6.15 -3.69 -15.63
CA LEU A 203 6.37 -3.00 -14.36
C LEU A 203 7.43 -1.91 -14.52
N GLY A 204 7.08 -0.69 -14.12
CA GLY A 204 7.97 0.46 -14.16
C GLY A 204 8.74 0.65 -12.84
N PRO A 205 9.47 1.78 -12.73
CA PRO A 205 10.21 2.11 -11.52
C PRO A 205 9.31 2.23 -10.28
N ARG A 206 8.10 2.75 -10.46
CA ARG A 206 7.13 2.95 -9.38
C ARG A 206 6.63 1.63 -8.83
N GLU A 207 6.22 0.71 -9.70
CA GLU A 207 5.77 -0.64 -9.34
C GLU A 207 6.89 -1.43 -8.66
N THR A 208 8.11 -1.34 -9.19
CA THR A 208 9.30 -1.99 -8.63
C THR A 208 9.60 -1.46 -7.22
N GLY A 209 9.53 -0.13 -7.03
CA GLY A 209 9.66 0.49 -5.71
C GLY A 209 8.61 -0.03 -4.73
N HIS A 210 7.33 -0.09 -5.13
CA HIS A 210 6.28 -0.63 -4.27
C HIS A 210 6.54 -2.09 -3.87
N ILE A 211 7.02 -2.92 -4.79
CA ILE A 211 7.39 -4.32 -4.48
C ILE A 211 8.51 -4.36 -3.44
N CYS A 212 9.51 -3.48 -3.55
CA CYS A 212 10.63 -3.40 -2.62
C CYS A 212 10.21 -3.10 -1.17
N LEU A 213 9.06 -2.43 -0.97
CA LEU A 213 8.50 -2.17 0.37
C LEU A 213 8.11 -3.45 1.13
N PHE A 214 7.81 -4.55 0.43
CA PHE A 214 7.30 -5.77 1.06
C PHE A 214 7.97 -7.08 0.64
N ALA A 215 8.81 -7.06 -0.40
CA ALA A 215 9.48 -8.27 -0.87
C ALA A 215 10.45 -8.82 0.18
N ASP A 216 10.39 -10.12 0.43
CA ASP A 216 11.48 -10.82 1.10
C ASP A 216 12.47 -11.36 0.05
N VAL A 217 13.58 -11.92 0.53
CA VAL A 217 14.62 -12.50 -0.34
C VAL A 217 14.07 -13.63 -1.20
N GLY A 218 13.08 -14.39 -0.70
CA GLY A 218 12.45 -15.47 -1.46
C GLY A 218 11.71 -14.94 -2.67
N LEU A 219 10.84 -13.94 -2.48
CA LEU A 219 10.14 -13.27 -3.56
C LEU A 219 11.09 -12.57 -4.52
N ALA A 220 12.14 -11.91 -4.02
CA ALA A 220 13.13 -11.26 -4.87
C ALA A 220 13.86 -12.25 -5.80
N ASN A 221 14.22 -13.44 -5.29
CA ASN A 221 14.78 -14.50 -6.13
C ASN A 221 13.76 -15.04 -7.13
N GLU A 222 12.51 -15.28 -6.72
CA GLU A 222 11.45 -15.77 -7.62
C GLU A 222 11.19 -14.79 -8.78
N LEU A 223 11.17 -13.48 -8.50
CA LEU A 223 11.01 -12.44 -9.52
C LEU A 223 12.23 -12.36 -10.44
N LEU A 224 13.44 -12.47 -9.89
CA LEU A 224 14.68 -12.48 -10.66
C LEU A 224 14.75 -13.67 -11.62
N ASP A 225 14.42 -14.87 -11.15
CA ASP A 225 14.37 -16.09 -11.96
C ASP A 225 13.31 -15.97 -13.08
N SER A 226 12.29 -15.16 -12.85
CA SER A 226 11.24 -14.83 -13.81
C SER A 226 11.56 -13.63 -14.72
N GLY A 227 12.75 -13.04 -14.58
CA GLY A 227 13.26 -11.98 -15.46
C GLY A 227 13.14 -10.54 -14.92
N LEU A 228 12.72 -10.34 -13.67
CA LEU A 228 12.67 -9.02 -13.02
C LEU A 228 13.75 -8.88 -11.94
N ASP A 229 14.79 -8.11 -12.22
CA ASP A 229 15.78 -7.69 -11.24
C ASP A 229 15.33 -6.40 -10.54
N LEU A 230 14.93 -6.51 -9.27
CA LEU A 230 14.45 -5.38 -8.46
C LEU A 230 15.49 -4.27 -8.27
N GLY A 231 16.79 -4.58 -8.36
CA GLY A 231 17.86 -3.59 -8.17
C GLY A 231 18.38 -2.98 -9.47
N LYS A 232 17.91 -3.45 -10.63
CA LYS A 232 18.37 -2.98 -11.93
C LYS A 232 17.93 -1.53 -12.18
N PRO A 233 18.84 -0.59 -12.48
CA PRO A 233 18.50 0.80 -12.75
C PRO A 233 17.51 0.96 -13.91
N HIS A 234 16.62 1.94 -13.79
CA HIS A 234 15.75 2.39 -14.86
C HIS A 234 16.23 3.75 -15.41
N PRO A 235 15.95 4.09 -16.68
CA PRO A 235 16.32 5.40 -17.25
C PRO A 235 15.80 6.59 -16.45
N GLU A 236 14.61 6.44 -15.85
CA GLU A 236 13.94 7.48 -15.05
C GLU A 236 14.30 7.42 -13.56
N ASN A 237 14.90 6.31 -13.10
CA ASN A 237 15.30 6.11 -11.71
C ASN A 237 16.59 5.27 -11.66
N ALA A 238 17.71 5.94 -11.43
CA ALA A 238 19.03 5.33 -11.39
C ALA A 238 19.24 4.38 -10.18
N SER A 239 18.32 4.34 -9.21
CA SER A 239 18.46 3.54 -7.98
C SER A 239 17.11 3.02 -7.47
N PRO A 240 16.41 2.18 -8.24
CA PRO A 240 15.08 1.71 -7.89
C PRO A 240 15.14 0.84 -6.63
N GLY A 241 14.15 1.00 -5.75
CA GLY A 241 13.97 0.15 -4.59
C GLY A 241 14.83 0.50 -3.37
N TRP A 242 16.00 1.13 -3.53
CA TRP A 242 16.88 1.45 -2.40
C TRP A 242 16.20 2.31 -1.34
N LEU A 243 15.51 3.37 -1.76
CA LEU A 243 14.82 4.29 -0.86
C LEU A 243 13.65 3.59 -0.16
N GLU A 244 12.90 2.79 -0.91
CA GLU A 244 11.77 2.02 -0.39
C GLU A 244 12.24 0.97 0.63
N ILE A 245 13.38 0.32 0.40
CA ILE A 245 13.94 -0.65 1.34
C ILE A 245 14.38 0.04 2.63
N VAL A 246 15.03 1.20 2.55
CA VAL A 246 15.48 1.97 3.73
C VAL A 246 14.32 2.30 4.68
N GLY A 247 13.14 2.56 4.14
CA GLY A 247 11.93 2.85 4.93
C GLY A 247 11.34 1.65 5.68
N ARG A 248 11.83 0.43 5.46
CA ARG A 248 11.29 -0.80 6.07
C ARG A 248 11.66 -0.95 7.54
N LYS A 249 10.87 -1.77 8.23
CA LYS A 249 11.20 -2.22 9.60
C LYS A 249 12.39 -3.18 9.62
N ASP A 250 12.53 -3.98 8.56
CA ASP A 250 13.54 -5.04 8.40
C ASP A 250 14.32 -4.86 7.07
N PRO A 251 15.09 -3.77 6.92
CA PRO A 251 15.70 -3.43 5.63
C PRO A 251 16.86 -4.37 5.24
N GLU A 252 17.61 -4.89 6.23
CA GLU A 252 18.89 -5.57 6.01
C GLU A 252 18.86 -6.76 5.04
N PRO A 253 17.88 -7.69 5.08
CA PRO A 253 17.89 -8.85 4.21
C PRO A 253 17.85 -8.47 2.72
N LEU A 254 17.02 -7.49 2.36
CA LEU A 254 16.90 -7.05 0.97
C LEU A 254 18.05 -6.12 0.57
N LEU A 255 18.58 -5.28 1.48
CA LEU A 255 19.81 -4.52 1.23
C LEU A 255 21.01 -5.44 0.96
N ASN A 256 21.18 -6.50 1.76
CA ASN A 256 22.21 -7.52 1.54
C ASN A 256 22.00 -8.25 0.21
N TRP A 257 20.75 -8.55 -0.16
CA TRP A 257 20.44 -9.15 -1.45
C TRP A 257 20.87 -8.22 -2.60
N PHE A 258 20.55 -6.93 -2.54
CA PHE A 258 20.98 -5.94 -3.53
C PHE A 258 22.51 -5.93 -3.68
N LEU A 259 23.25 -5.82 -2.57
CA LEU A 259 24.73 -5.87 -2.59
C LEU A 259 25.27 -7.17 -3.19
N SER A 260 24.70 -8.32 -2.82
CA SER A 260 25.16 -9.64 -3.29
C SER A 260 25.03 -9.80 -4.81
N ARG A 261 24.19 -8.97 -5.45
CA ARG A 261 23.99 -8.93 -6.90
C ARG A 261 24.81 -7.84 -7.60
N GLY A 262 25.65 -7.13 -6.85
CA GLY A 262 26.53 -6.09 -7.37
C GLY A 262 25.88 -4.70 -7.47
N HIS A 263 24.61 -4.57 -7.05
CA HIS A 263 23.94 -3.27 -7.00
C HIS A 263 24.57 -2.42 -5.91
N GLN A 264 25.03 -1.22 -6.27
CA GLN A 264 25.66 -0.31 -5.32
C GLN A 264 24.62 0.63 -4.69
N PRO A 265 24.74 0.93 -3.39
CA PRO A 265 23.90 1.94 -2.76
C PRO A 265 24.09 3.30 -3.46
N PRO A 266 23.02 4.07 -3.70
CA PRO A 266 23.16 5.42 -4.23
C PRO A 266 23.94 6.33 -3.28
N GLU A 267 24.56 7.36 -3.85
CA GLU A 267 25.11 8.45 -3.06
C GLU A 267 24.02 9.07 -2.18
N LYS A 268 24.39 9.51 -0.97
CA LYS A 268 23.49 10.16 -0.01
C LYS A 268 22.39 9.26 0.56
N LEU A 269 22.47 7.93 0.38
CA LEU A 269 21.50 7.01 0.98
C LEU A 269 21.48 7.11 2.52
N LEU A 270 22.64 7.35 3.15
CA LEU A 270 22.69 7.54 4.60
C LEU A 270 22.03 8.86 5.01
N THR A 271 22.27 9.94 4.26
CA THR A 271 21.57 11.21 4.45
C THR A 271 20.04 11.01 4.37
N TYR A 272 19.55 10.26 3.38
CA TYR A 272 18.12 9.94 3.27
C TYR A 272 17.59 9.15 4.48
N ALA A 273 18.34 8.15 4.93
CA ALA A 273 17.99 7.37 6.12
C ALA A 273 17.94 8.26 7.37
N ALA A 274 18.86 9.21 7.52
CA ALA A 274 18.88 10.18 8.62
C ALA A 274 17.68 11.13 8.56
N THR A 275 17.33 11.66 7.38
CA THR A 275 16.15 12.54 7.21
C THR A 275 14.85 11.87 7.67
N HIS A 276 14.71 10.56 7.45
CA HIS A 276 13.49 9.81 7.78
C HIS A 276 13.60 9.00 9.08
N ASN A 277 14.69 9.16 9.83
CA ASN A 277 14.99 8.44 11.08
C ASN A 277 14.92 6.90 10.92
N CYS A 278 15.42 6.38 9.80
CA CYS A 278 15.50 4.95 9.49
C CYS A 278 16.73 4.30 10.14
N ILE A 279 16.72 4.18 11.48
CA ILE A 279 17.89 3.82 12.30
C ILE A 279 18.53 2.48 11.89
N HIS A 280 17.71 1.44 11.69
CA HIS A 280 18.22 0.12 11.29
C HIS A 280 18.93 0.16 9.93
N ALA A 281 18.34 0.85 8.94
CA ALA A 281 18.96 1.03 7.64
C ALA A 281 20.24 1.87 7.73
N ALA A 282 20.24 2.96 8.50
CA ALA A 282 21.42 3.81 8.70
C ALA A 282 22.60 3.02 9.28
N SER A 283 22.36 2.22 10.32
CA SER A 283 23.38 1.33 10.88
C SER A 283 23.95 0.40 9.80
N TRP A 284 23.09 -0.30 9.05
CA TRP A 284 23.55 -1.17 7.97
C TRP A 284 24.37 -0.41 6.91
N ILE A 285 23.91 0.77 6.47
CA ILE A 285 24.59 1.58 5.45
C ILE A 285 25.98 1.98 5.93
N MET A 286 26.12 2.39 7.20
CA MET A 286 27.41 2.75 7.79
C MET A 286 28.38 1.57 7.88
N HIS A 287 27.89 0.34 8.03
CA HIS A 287 28.77 -0.84 8.00
C HIS A 287 29.28 -1.17 6.58
N HIS A 288 28.56 -0.74 5.55
CA HIS A 288 28.82 -1.12 4.15
C HIS A 288 29.27 0.04 3.25
N SER A 289 29.30 1.27 3.76
CA SER A 289 29.73 2.47 3.03
C SER A 289 31.02 3.05 3.60
N ALA A 290 31.96 3.38 2.73
CA ALA A 290 33.19 4.09 3.11
C ALA A 290 33.07 5.63 2.97
N SER A 291 31.89 6.15 2.58
CA SER A 291 31.71 7.57 2.28
C SER A 291 31.65 8.43 3.54
N ARG A 292 32.81 8.88 4.01
CA ARG A 292 32.91 9.79 5.17
C ARG A 292 32.09 11.07 4.99
N GLN A 293 32.01 11.59 3.76
CA GLN A 293 31.26 12.82 3.51
C GLN A 293 29.75 12.64 3.72
N ASP A 294 29.17 11.51 3.28
CA ASP A 294 27.74 11.22 3.50
C ASP A 294 27.43 11.10 5.00
N TRP A 295 28.36 10.53 5.78
CA TRP A 295 28.21 10.41 7.23
C TRP A 295 28.21 11.76 7.95
N ARG A 296 29.08 12.68 7.54
CA ARG A 296 29.11 14.05 8.09
C ARG A 296 27.79 14.76 7.81
N VAL A 297 27.30 14.68 6.58
CA VAL A 297 26.02 15.31 6.20
C VAL A 297 24.85 14.67 6.96
N ALA A 298 24.82 13.34 7.06
CA ALA A 298 23.79 12.62 7.81
C ALA A 298 23.79 12.99 9.31
N ALA A 299 24.96 13.17 9.93
CA ALA A 299 25.07 13.64 11.31
C ALA A 299 24.46 15.04 11.48
N LEU A 300 24.76 15.97 10.56
CA LEU A 300 24.18 17.32 10.59
C LEU A 300 22.66 17.31 10.40
N VAL A 301 22.14 16.45 9.52
CA VAL A 301 20.69 16.26 9.33
C VAL A 301 20.02 15.71 10.59
N ALA A 302 20.61 14.67 11.20
CA ALA A 302 20.10 14.10 12.43
C ALA A 302 20.17 15.10 13.59
N ALA A 303 21.23 15.92 13.66
CA ALA A 303 21.40 16.99 14.64
C ALA A 303 20.28 18.03 14.59
N GLU A 304 19.96 18.53 13.39
CA GLU A 304 18.98 19.61 13.16
C GLU A 304 17.52 19.18 13.43
N SER A 305 17.18 17.91 13.20
CA SER A 305 15.80 17.43 13.32
C SER A 305 15.31 17.40 14.77
N ALA A 306 14.23 18.08 15.15
CA ALA A 306 13.64 17.89 16.50
C ALA A 306 12.72 16.66 16.67
N ASP A 307 12.72 15.70 15.74
CA ASP A 307 11.95 14.45 15.89
C ASP A 307 12.55 13.57 16.99
N SER A 308 11.73 12.88 17.79
CA SER A 308 12.23 12.09 18.91
C SER A 308 13.18 10.96 18.52
N ARG A 309 13.04 10.40 17.31
CA ARG A 309 13.93 9.32 16.83
C ARG A 309 15.26 9.85 16.28
N SER A 310 15.40 11.16 16.13
CA SER A 310 16.62 11.77 15.60
C SER A 310 17.77 11.76 16.62
N SER A 311 17.49 11.70 17.93
CA SER A 311 18.53 11.54 18.96
C SER A 311 19.19 10.17 18.85
N ASP A 312 18.38 9.10 18.73
CA ASP A 312 18.87 7.74 18.49
C ASP A 312 19.63 7.64 17.17
N MET A 313 19.12 8.24 16.10
CA MET A 313 19.81 8.31 14.80
C MET A 313 21.19 8.97 14.93
N LEU A 314 21.26 10.14 15.56
CA LEU A 314 22.53 10.83 15.76
C LEU A 314 23.48 9.99 16.63
N ALA A 315 22.99 9.36 17.69
CA ALA A 315 23.79 8.49 18.54
C ALA A 315 24.40 7.31 17.76
N VAL A 316 23.62 6.65 16.89
CA VAL A 316 24.14 5.60 16.01
C VAL A 316 25.22 6.12 15.07
N ILE A 317 25.02 7.29 14.47
CA ILE A 317 26.00 7.89 13.56
C ILE A 317 27.31 8.19 14.29
N LEU A 318 27.22 8.81 15.46
CA LEU A 318 28.38 9.22 16.26
C LEU A 318 29.18 8.05 16.84
N GLN A 319 28.56 6.89 17.06
CA GLN A 319 29.27 5.69 17.54
C GLN A 319 30.30 5.15 16.54
N SER A 320 30.21 5.52 15.26
CA SER A 320 31.11 4.96 14.27
C SER A 320 32.46 5.67 14.24
N PRO A 321 33.59 4.95 14.40
CA PRO A 321 34.92 5.54 14.49
C PRO A 321 35.43 6.09 13.16
N ALA A 322 34.78 5.78 12.02
CA ALA A 322 35.32 6.10 10.70
C ALA A 322 35.33 7.60 10.38
N ALA A 323 34.60 8.42 11.12
CA ALA A 323 34.47 9.84 10.90
C ALA A 323 35.38 10.71 11.78
N ARG A 324 36.16 10.12 12.71
CA ARG A 324 37.16 10.86 13.52
C ARG A 324 36.60 12.14 14.15
N TRP A 325 35.42 12.01 14.77
CA TRP A 325 34.64 13.14 15.28
C TRP A 325 35.45 14.01 16.24
N LYS A 326 36.26 13.39 17.10
CA LYS A 326 37.09 14.07 18.10
C LYS A 326 38.19 14.93 17.48
N GLU A 327 38.76 14.49 16.36
CA GLU A 327 39.80 15.22 15.65
C GLU A 327 39.24 16.37 14.78
N ASP A 328 37.93 16.36 14.50
CA ASP A 328 37.26 17.34 13.66
C ASP A 328 36.42 18.32 14.50
N GLN A 329 37.10 19.31 15.07
CA GLN A 329 36.48 20.31 15.94
C GLN A 329 35.39 21.11 15.22
N THR A 330 35.65 21.53 13.98
CA THR A 330 34.67 22.30 13.19
C THR A 330 33.37 21.53 12.98
N LEU A 331 33.44 20.24 12.64
CA LEU A 331 32.22 19.43 12.50
C LEU A 331 31.49 19.24 13.84
N SER A 332 32.24 19.06 14.93
CA SER A 332 31.66 18.90 16.27
C SER A 332 30.92 20.18 16.71
N GLU A 333 31.50 21.34 16.42
CA GLU A 333 30.88 22.66 16.61
C GLU A 333 29.63 22.82 15.72
N ASP A 334 29.72 22.45 14.43
CA ASP A 334 28.60 22.51 13.50
C ASP A 334 27.42 21.63 13.94
N ILE A 335 27.69 20.42 14.45
CA ILE A 335 26.67 19.53 15.01
C ILE A 335 26.00 20.20 16.22
N LEU A 336 26.79 20.76 17.14
CA LEU A 336 26.26 21.46 18.31
C LEU A 336 25.38 22.65 17.92
N ILE A 337 25.84 23.46 16.97
CA ILE A 337 25.09 24.59 16.40
C ILE A 337 23.77 24.10 15.79
N LYS A 338 23.80 23.02 15.01
CA LYS A 338 22.60 22.45 14.38
C LYS A 338 21.58 21.93 15.39
N ILE A 339 22.01 21.26 16.46
CA ILE A 339 21.12 20.82 17.55
C ILE A 339 20.38 22.01 18.17
N VAL A 340 21.15 23.03 18.57
CA VAL A 340 20.59 24.20 19.28
C VAL A 340 19.72 25.05 18.35
N ASN A 341 20.16 25.29 17.12
CA ASN A 341 19.37 26.04 16.15
C ASN A 341 18.04 25.36 15.86
N GLY A 342 18.06 24.04 15.60
CA GLY A 342 16.85 23.29 15.25
C GLY A 342 15.77 23.29 16.33
N VAL A 343 16.16 23.25 17.62
CA VAL A 343 15.19 23.33 18.72
C VAL A 343 14.72 24.77 18.99
N CYS A 344 15.61 25.77 18.91
CA CYS A 344 15.25 27.17 19.09
C CYS A 344 14.30 27.68 18.01
N GLU A 345 14.58 27.39 16.73
CA GLU A 345 13.74 27.84 15.60
C GLU A 345 12.33 27.24 15.66
N LYS A 346 12.20 25.94 15.95
CA LYS A 346 10.87 25.32 16.14
C LYS A 346 10.12 25.85 17.34
N THR A 347 10.85 26.29 18.37
CA THR A 347 10.27 26.92 19.56
C THR A 347 9.70 28.30 19.24
N GLU A 348 10.44 29.10 18.46
CA GLU A 348 9.99 30.39 17.94
C GLU A 348 8.76 30.26 17.01
N GLU A 349 8.78 29.31 16.07
CA GLU A 349 7.66 29.05 15.14
C GLU A 349 6.37 28.66 15.86
N SER A 350 6.48 27.88 16.94
CA SER A 350 5.33 27.37 17.68
C SER A 350 4.90 28.30 18.83
N GLY A 351 5.70 29.32 19.16
CA GLY A 351 5.48 30.28 20.25
C GLY A 351 4.25 31.18 20.08
N ALA A 352 3.55 31.11 18.95
CA ALA A 352 2.32 31.87 18.70
C ALA A 352 1.05 31.27 19.37
N PHE A 353 1.09 30.03 19.89
CA PHE A 353 -0.09 29.37 20.48
C PHE A 353 0.23 28.62 21.78
N PHE A 354 -0.06 29.25 22.92
CA PHE A 354 0.13 28.69 24.27
C PHE A 354 -1.03 27.78 24.69
N SER A 355 -0.98 26.52 24.25
CA SER A 355 -1.80 25.44 24.81
C SER A 355 -0.95 24.49 25.66
N ASP A 356 -1.57 23.71 26.55
CA ASP A 356 -0.86 22.68 27.32
C ASP A 356 -0.21 21.62 26.42
N ALA A 357 -0.81 21.33 25.26
CA ALA A 357 -0.23 20.46 24.25
C ALA A 357 1.06 21.05 23.65
N SER A 358 1.11 22.38 23.43
CA SER A 358 2.30 23.08 22.96
C SER A 358 3.43 22.99 23.98
N ARG A 359 3.14 23.19 25.28
CA ARG A 359 4.14 23.06 26.36
C ARG A 359 4.75 21.68 26.44
N LYS A 360 3.94 20.63 26.35
CA LYS A 360 4.42 19.25 26.35
C LYS A 360 5.35 18.99 25.16
N ARG A 361 4.96 19.46 23.96
CA ARG A 361 5.78 19.33 22.75
C ARG A 361 7.12 20.08 22.86
N PHE A 362 7.16 21.25 23.50
CA PHE A 362 8.42 21.96 23.75
C PHE A 362 9.35 21.21 24.67
N ALA A 363 8.83 20.69 25.80
CA ALA A 363 9.62 19.88 26.72
C ALA A 363 10.19 18.64 26.02
N GLU A 364 9.39 17.96 25.19
CA GLU A 364 9.83 16.81 24.38
C GLU A 364 10.93 17.19 23.37
N MET A 365 10.85 18.35 22.71
CA MET A 365 11.90 18.81 21.79
C MET A 365 13.18 19.21 22.53
N GLU A 366 13.06 19.84 23.70
CA GLU A 366 14.20 20.15 24.58
C GLU A 366 14.88 18.86 25.07
N ASP A 367 14.10 17.85 25.47
CA ASP A 367 14.58 16.51 25.83
C ASP A 367 15.42 15.87 24.73
N VAL A 368 14.93 15.93 23.49
CA VAL A 368 15.64 15.39 22.32
C VAL A 368 16.96 16.12 22.09
N ALA A 369 16.98 17.45 22.22
CA ALA A 369 18.20 18.24 22.06
C ALA A 369 19.22 17.93 23.16
N VAL A 370 18.79 17.79 24.42
CA VAL A 370 19.64 17.37 25.54
C VAL A 370 20.27 15.99 25.27
N GLN A 371 19.47 15.00 24.87
CA GLN A 371 19.97 13.66 24.55
C GLN A 371 21.04 13.66 23.45
N LYS A 372 20.89 14.53 22.44
CA LYS A 372 21.88 14.68 21.37
C LYS A 372 23.19 15.31 21.85
N ILE A 373 23.11 16.32 22.70
CA ILE A 373 24.30 16.94 23.32
C ILE A 373 25.04 15.90 24.18
N GLU A 374 24.31 15.12 24.98
CA GLU A 374 24.91 14.04 25.77
C GLU A 374 25.56 12.97 24.88
N ALA A 375 24.92 12.59 23.77
CA ALA A 375 25.47 11.65 22.81
C ALA A 375 26.75 12.18 22.15
N LEU A 376 26.76 13.46 21.76
CA LEU A 376 27.95 14.14 21.23
C LEU A 376 29.07 14.17 22.27
N GLY A 377 28.78 14.65 23.48
CA GLY A 377 29.76 14.76 24.57
C GLY A 377 30.44 13.44 24.93
N LYS A 378 29.73 12.31 24.87
CA LYS A 378 30.32 10.97 25.06
C LYS A 378 31.38 10.60 24.03
N VAL A 379 31.31 11.17 22.82
CA VAL A 379 32.18 10.82 21.69
C VAL A 379 33.33 11.82 21.54
N VAL A 380 33.04 13.12 21.62
CA VAL A 380 34.03 14.17 21.33
C VAL A 380 34.59 14.84 22.60
N GLY A 381 33.93 14.68 23.74
CA GLY A 381 34.26 15.39 24.98
C GLY A 381 33.72 16.81 24.96
N ASN A 382 34.57 17.78 25.27
CA ASN A 382 34.21 19.19 25.35
C ASN A 382 34.08 19.83 23.95
N VAL A 383 32.96 20.50 23.70
CA VAL A 383 32.73 21.36 22.53
C VAL A 383 32.08 22.64 23.01
N GLU A 384 32.80 23.76 22.89
CA GLU A 384 32.30 25.06 23.31
C GLU A 384 31.98 25.93 22.11
N VAL A 385 30.72 26.36 22.00
CA VAL A 385 30.30 27.38 21.03
C VAL A 385 29.61 28.51 21.78
N VAL A 386 30.30 29.64 21.96
CA VAL A 386 29.85 30.79 22.77
C VAL A 386 28.42 31.23 22.42
N GLY A 387 28.04 31.19 21.13
CA GLY A 387 26.72 31.62 20.66
C GLY A 387 25.55 30.68 20.98
N THR A 388 25.78 29.38 21.20
CA THR A 388 24.68 28.41 21.38
C THR A 388 24.03 28.53 22.75
N LYS A 389 24.81 28.79 23.81
CA LYS A 389 24.29 29.04 25.16
C LYS A 389 23.36 30.25 25.20
N VAL A 390 23.81 31.38 24.66
CA VAL A 390 23.02 32.62 24.59
C VAL A 390 21.72 32.39 23.82
N LYS A 391 21.77 31.62 22.72
CA LYS A 391 20.57 31.30 21.94
C LYS A 391 19.58 30.42 22.71
N ALA A 392 20.07 29.40 23.44
CA ALA A 392 19.22 28.54 24.29
C ALA A 392 18.58 29.32 25.46
N GLU A 393 19.33 30.23 26.09
CA GLU A 393 18.84 31.12 27.14
C GLU A 393 17.73 32.04 26.63
N ASN A 394 17.94 32.68 25.48
CA ASN A 394 16.94 33.55 24.85
C ASN A 394 15.66 32.80 24.47
N ALA A 395 15.77 31.52 24.11
CA ALA A 395 14.63 30.64 23.83
C ALA A 395 13.96 30.05 25.09
N GLY A 396 14.51 30.30 26.29
CA GLY A 396 13.97 29.79 27.55
C GLY A 396 14.20 28.29 27.80
N LEU A 397 15.17 27.67 27.12
CA LEU A 397 15.44 26.23 27.18
C LEU A 397 16.43 25.90 28.31
N SER A 398 15.95 25.99 29.55
CA SER A 398 16.78 25.86 30.77
C SER A 398 17.55 24.53 30.88
N ARG A 399 16.96 23.41 30.46
CA ARG A 399 17.61 22.09 30.53
C ARG A 399 18.66 21.94 29.46
N LEU A 400 18.42 22.53 28.28
CA LEU A 400 19.41 22.60 27.21
C LEU A 400 20.65 23.38 27.65
N VAL A 401 20.45 24.51 28.34
CA VAL A 401 21.56 25.30 28.92
C VAL A 401 22.37 24.47 29.91
N THR A 402 21.72 23.75 30.83
CA THR A 402 22.42 22.86 31.78
C THR A 402 23.21 21.75 31.08
N ALA A 403 22.66 21.17 29.99
CA ALA A 403 23.36 20.15 29.22
C ALA A 403 24.62 20.71 28.52
N LEU A 404 24.53 21.92 27.94
CA LEU A 404 25.67 22.63 27.36
C LEU A 404 26.76 22.92 28.40
N GLU A 405 26.38 23.39 29.59
CA GLU A 405 27.33 23.63 30.69
C GLU A 405 28.01 22.34 31.16
N SER A 406 27.26 21.25 31.23
CA SER A 406 27.78 19.94 31.65
C SER A 406 28.78 19.36 30.65
N MET A 407 28.54 19.55 29.34
CA MET A 407 29.46 19.14 28.28
C MET A 407 30.84 19.82 28.40
N ASN A 408 30.85 21.07 28.89
CA ASN A 408 32.07 21.85 29.07
C ASN A 408 32.88 21.50 30.33
N LEU A 409 32.32 20.70 31.25
CA LEU A 409 32.91 20.40 32.57
C LEU A 409 33.67 19.08 32.66
N HIS A 410 33.62 18.20 31.64
CA HIS A 410 34.37 16.94 31.64
C HIS A 410 35.80 17.13 31.09
N CYS A 411 36.73 17.38 32.03
CA CYS A 411 38.19 17.39 31.83
C CYS A 411 38.82 16.00 31.97
#